data_AF-A0AA85JAG7-F1
#
_entry.id   AF-A0AA85JAG7-F1
#
_cell.length_a   1.000
_cell.length_b   1.000
_cell.length_c   1.000
_cell.angle_alpha   90.00
_cell.angle_beta   90.00
_cell.angle_gamma   90.00
#
_symmetry.space_group_name_H-M   'P 1'
#
loop_
_entity.id
_entity.type
_entity.pdbx_description
1 polymer ?
#
loop_
_entity_poly.entity_id
_entity_poly.type
_entity_poly.pdbx_seq_one_letter_code
_entity_poly.pdbx_strand_id
1 'polypeptide(L)' 'MNVFHWHITDDQSFPFVSTTCPKLSKKGAYHQLKCTYNEDDVEKLLDYARQRGIRVIPEFDTPAHTLS' A
#
# COMPACT_ATOMS: atom_id res chain seq x y z
N MET A 1 -3.10 -21.15 -4.42
CA MET A 1 -2.63 -19.78 -4.78
C MET A 1 -1.67 -19.33 -3.69
N ASN A 2 -0.48 -18.81 -4.03
CA ASN A 2 0.59 -18.50 -3.05
C ASN A 2 1.20 -17.10 -3.25
N VAL A 3 0.58 -16.25 -4.06
CA VAL A 3 0.99 -14.87 -4.28
C VAL A 3 -0.23 -13.97 -4.10
N PHE A 4 -0.06 -12.93 -3.31
CA PHE A 4 -0.94 -11.77 -3.25
C PHE A 4 -0.19 -10.62 -3.92
N HIS A 5 -0.59 -10.30 -5.15
CA HIS A 5 -0.08 -9.13 -5.85
C HIS A 5 -0.92 -7.93 -5.42
N TRP A 6 -0.29 -6.98 -4.75
CA TRP A 6 -0.96 -5.84 -4.15
C TRP A 6 -0.63 -4.56 -4.91
N HIS A 7 -1.47 -4.26 -5.89
CA HIS A 7 -1.50 -2.96 -6.56
C HIS A 7 -2.02 -1.93 -5.55
N ILE A 8 -1.10 -1.25 -4.87
CA ILE A 8 -1.40 -0.44 -3.67
C ILE A 8 -1.56 1.05 -3.97
N THR A 9 -1.12 1.52 -5.14
CA THR A 9 -1.19 2.92 -5.58
C THR A 9 -1.58 3.00 -7.05
N ASP A 10 -2.39 3.99 -7.41
CA ASP A 10 -2.76 4.34 -8.80
C ASP A 10 -3.08 5.85 -8.83
N ASP A 11 -3.45 6.39 -10.01
CA ASP A 11 -3.81 7.80 -10.22
C ASP A 11 -4.86 8.32 -9.24
N GLN A 12 -5.76 7.46 -8.75
CA GLN A 12 -6.89 7.90 -7.94
C GLN A 12 -6.57 7.97 -6.45
N SER A 13 -5.55 7.24 -5.95
CA SER A 13 -5.16 7.34 -4.54
C SER A 13 -3.77 6.78 -4.20
N PHE A 14 -3.11 7.44 -3.24
CA PHE A 14 -1.90 6.98 -2.57
C PHE A 14 -2.16 6.63 -1.10
N PRO A 15 -2.67 5.43 -0.76
CA PRO A 15 -3.01 5.07 0.62
C PRO A 15 -1.82 4.58 1.46
N PHE A 16 -0.71 4.16 0.84
CA PHE A 16 0.45 3.62 1.56
C PHE A 16 1.21 4.70 2.35
N VAL A 17 1.38 4.50 3.66
CA VAL A 17 2.10 5.47 4.50
C VAL A 17 3.60 5.16 4.49
N SER A 18 4.33 5.90 3.66
CA SER A 18 5.80 5.85 3.61
C SER A 18 6.42 6.62 4.77
N THR A 19 7.41 6.01 5.44
CA THR A 19 8.21 6.64 6.49
C THR A 19 9.15 7.72 5.94
N THR A 20 9.69 7.50 4.73
CA THR A 20 10.61 8.45 4.07
C THR A 20 9.87 9.57 3.35
N CYS A 21 8.68 9.28 2.80
CA CYS A 21 7.87 10.21 2.02
C CYS A 21 6.44 10.35 2.58
N PRO A 22 6.26 10.80 3.83
CA PRO A 22 4.95 10.83 4.50
C PRO A 22 3.96 11.82 3.86
N LYS A 23 4.44 12.71 2.99
CA LYS A 23 3.58 13.68 2.28
C LYS A 23 2.75 13.02 1.17
N LEU A 24 3.17 11.87 0.64
CA LEU A 24 2.47 11.16 -0.43
C LEU A 24 1.08 10.74 0.04
N SER A 25 0.98 9.94 1.10
CA SER A 25 -0.32 9.54 1.63
C SER A 25 -1.13 10.68 2.26
N LYS A 26 -0.46 11.66 2.90
CA LYS A 26 -1.15 12.83 3.47
C LYS A 26 -1.87 13.69 2.42
N LYS A 27 -1.47 13.63 1.14
CA LYS A 27 -2.06 14.42 0.06
C LYS A 27 -2.80 13.58 -0.99
N GLY A 28 -2.36 12.34 -1.22
CA GLY A 28 -2.89 11.46 -2.25
C GLY A 28 -3.89 10.42 -1.76
N ALA A 29 -4.03 10.18 -0.45
CA ALA A 29 -5.06 9.27 0.05
C ALA A 29 -6.45 9.90 -0.01
N TYR A 30 -7.50 9.10 -0.27
CA TYR A 30 -8.89 9.55 -0.22
C TYR A 30 -9.27 10.20 1.11
N HIS A 31 -8.69 9.71 2.22
CA HIS A 31 -8.85 10.30 3.53
C HIS A 31 -7.60 10.06 4.38
N GLN A 32 -7.01 11.15 4.89
CA GLN A 32 -5.68 11.17 5.54
C GLN A 32 -5.49 10.20 6.72
N LEU A 33 -6.58 9.80 7.39
CA LEU A 33 -6.53 8.95 8.58
C LEU A 33 -7.32 7.64 8.48
N LYS A 34 -8.19 7.51 7.48
CA LYS A 34 -9.16 6.39 7.40
C LYS A 34 -8.93 5.50 6.19
N CYS A 35 -8.37 6.06 5.12
CA CYS A 35 -8.11 5.37 3.87
C CYS A 35 -6.61 5.30 3.63
N THR A 36 -5.88 4.86 4.66
CA THR A 36 -4.43 4.76 4.66
C THR A 36 -4.00 3.42 5.24
N TYR A 37 -2.90 2.86 4.75
CA TYR A 37 -2.25 1.68 5.30
C TYR A 37 -1.00 2.11 6.07
N ASN A 38 -1.09 2.07 7.40
CA ASN A 38 0.04 2.35 8.28
C ASN A 38 0.97 1.13 8.39
N GLU A 39 2.14 1.33 9.00
CA GLU A 39 3.13 0.27 9.23
C GLU A 39 2.52 -0.94 9.96
N ASP A 40 1.73 -0.71 11.02
CA ASP A 40 1.02 -1.76 11.75
C ASP A 40 0.03 -2.56 10.88
N ASP A 41 -0.62 -1.91 9.90
CA ASP A 41 -1.58 -2.57 9.02
C ASP A 41 -0.86 -3.48 8.03
N VAL A 42 0.28 -3.00 7.50
CA VAL A 42 1.15 -3.77 6.60
C VAL A 42 1.76 -4.94 7.34
N GLU A 43 2.24 -4.77 8.59
CA GLU A 43 2.79 -5.86 9.40
C GLU A 43 1.76 -6.96 9.66
N LYS A 44 0.53 -6.58 10.05
CA LYS A 44 -0.58 -7.54 10.23
C LYS A 44 -0.90 -8.30 8.96
N LEU A 45 -0.90 -7.62 7.80
CA LEU A 45 -1.11 -8.27 6.50
C LEU A 45 0.00 -9.28 6.20
N LEU A 46 1.26 -8.89 6.39
CA LEU A 46 2.42 -9.75 6.14
C LEU A 46 2.37 -11.00 7.02
N ASP A 47 2.06 -10.86 8.31
CA ASP A 47 1.94 -12.00 9.22
C ASP A 47 0.78 -12.92 8.84
N TYR A 48 -0.36 -12.35 8.46
CA TYR A 48 -1.51 -13.13 8.03
C TYR A 48 -1.21 -13.95 6.76
N ALA A 49 -0.52 -13.35 5.80
CA ALA A 49 -0.10 -14.00 4.56
C ALA A 49 0.98 -15.07 4.80
N ARG A 50 1.96 -14.77 5.67
CA ARG A 50 3.04 -15.68 6.05
C ARG A 50 2.52 -16.99 6.64
N GLN A 51 1.54 -16.91 7.55
CA GLN A 51 0.91 -18.10 8.16
C GLN A 51 0.22 -19.01 7.13
N ARG A 52 -0.07 -18.50 5.94
CA ARG A 52 -0.75 -19.22 4.84
C ARG A 52 0.18 -19.60 3.70
N GLY A 53 1.49 -19.34 3.83
CA GLY A 53 2.46 -19.57 2.76
C GLY A 53 2.21 -18.69 1.53
N ILE A 54 1.65 -17.49 1.73
CA ILE A 54 1.36 -16.52 0.66
C ILE A 54 2.44 -15.44 0.68
N ARG A 55 3.07 -15.19 -0.46
CA ARG A 55 3.98 -14.05 -0.67
C ARG A 55 3.18 -12.80 -0.99
N VAL A 56 3.48 -11.70 -0.31
CA VAL A 56 2.92 -10.37 -0.63
C VAL A 56 3.91 -9.65 -1.53
N ILE A 57 3.46 -9.23 -2.71
CA ILE A 57 4.27 -8.47 -3.67
C ILE A 57 3.56 -7.13 -3.87
N PRO A 58 4.03 -6.02 -3.26
CA PRO A 58 3.46 -4.71 -3.50
C PRO A 58 3.92 -4.17 -4.84
N GLU A 59 3.03 -3.44 -5.51
CA GLU A 59 3.29 -2.76 -6.78
C GLU A 59 3.07 -1.25 -6.61
N PHE A 60 4.10 -0.49 -7.01
CA PHE A 60 4.06 0.95 -7.18
C PHE A 60 4.31 1.23 -8.67
N ASP A 61 3.25 1.40 -9.44
CA ASP A 61 3.34 1.57 -10.89
C ASP A 61 4.02 2.90 -11.24
N THR A 62 4.88 2.88 -12.27
CA THR A 62 5.59 4.06 -12.79
C THR A 62 5.91 3.87 -14.29
N PRO A 63 5.91 4.94 -15.11
CA PRO A 63 5.61 6.34 -14.76
C PRO A 63 4.12 6.71 -14.92
N ALA A 64 3.30 5.89 -15.58
CA ALA A 64 1.84 6.04 -15.62
C ALA A 64 1.22 5.57 -14.29
N HIS A 65 -0.05 5.90 -14.04
CA HIS A 65 -0.75 5.55 -12.79
C HIS A 65 -0.10 6.18 -11.54
N THR A 66 0.39 7.42 -11.65
CA THR A 66 1.15 8.13 -10.61
C THR A 66 0.60 9.53 -10.25
N LEU A 67 -0.63 9.89 -10.64
CA LEU A 67 -1.16 11.24 -10.43
C LEU A 67 -1.39 11.65 -8.96
N SER A 68 -1.73 10.70 -8.09
CA SER A 68 -2.20 10.94 -6.71
C SER A 68 -1.14 11.44 -5.73
#